data_AF-A0A6A5FV74-F1
#
_entry.id   AF-A0A6A5FV74-F1
#
_cell.length_a   1.000
_cell.length_b   1.000
_cell.length_c   1.000
_cell.angle_alpha   90.00
_cell.angle_beta   90.00
_cell.angle_gamma   90.00
#
_symmetry.space_group_name_H-M   'P 1'
#
loop_
_entity.id
_entity.type
_entity.pdbx_description
1 polymer ?
#
loop_
_entity_poly.entity_id
_entity_poly.type
_entity_poly.pdbx_seq_one_letter_code
_entity_poly.pdbx_strand_id
1 'polypeptide(L)'
;MSNSEDVILWKIPLKSKIHVVEFEHGERTGVRVLRVDGNELFRTGQYKMTGKASFQVDTLQCRVMVKAANPTLLIYALKVDGKLLKDYKKEHHRQWQSWDCNIDGVKWKIDLDKSTMEIRANGIIVPTTGEFLDDETVTSFTVGVKATPCKIVAIGSGNIEIGIIHKLYVNNVRVPINRDYFDD
;
A
#
# COMPACT_ATOMS: atom_id res chain seq x y z
N MET A 1 -23.28 15.51 -24.49
CA MET A 1 -22.52 14.26 -24.69
C MET A 1 -21.47 14.21 -23.60
N SER A 2 -21.54 13.26 -22.67
CA SER A 2 -20.59 13.18 -21.56
C SER A 2 -19.22 12.74 -22.07
N ASN A 3 -18.22 13.61 -21.95
CA ASN A 3 -16.81 13.25 -22.07
C ASN A 3 -16.45 12.39 -20.85
N SER A 4 -16.69 11.07 -20.90
CA SER A 4 -16.12 10.20 -19.87
C SER A 4 -14.63 10.06 -20.16
N GLU A 5 -13.82 10.86 -19.49
CA GLU A 5 -12.40 10.60 -19.37
C GLU A 5 -12.24 9.46 -18.36
N ASP A 6 -11.64 8.35 -18.78
CA ASP A 6 -11.35 7.27 -17.86
C ASP A 6 -10.20 7.69 -16.95
N VAL A 7 -10.48 7.71 -15.65
CA VAL A 7 -9.49 7.93 -14.59
C VAL A 7 -9.13 6.58 -14.01
N ILE A 8 -7.89 6.17 -14.22
CA ILE A 8 -7.34 4.95 -13.64
C ILE A 8 -6.61 5.32 -12.35
N LEU A 9 -6.91 4.61 -11.27
CA LEU A 9 -6.30 4.80 -9.97
C LEU A 9 -5.42 3.60 -9.64
N TRP A 10 -4.21 3.87 -9.15
CA TRP A 10 -3.34 2.86 -8.57
C TRP A 10 -2.84 3.32 -7.20
N LYS A 11 -2.89 2.40 -6.23
CA LYS A 11 -2.32 2.61 -4.90
C LYS A 11 -0.95 1.95 -4.81
N ILE A 12 0.11 2.73 -4.59
CA ILE A 12 1.46 2.23 -4.38
C ILE A 12 1.78 2.29 -2.88
N PRO A 13 1.97 1.15 -2.20
CA PRO A 13 2.44 1.17 -0.83
C PRO A 13 3.96 1.39 -0.77
N LEU A 14 4.41 2.33 0.06
CA LEU A 14 5.82 2.59 0.33
C LEU A 14 6.00 2.74 1.84
N LYS A 15 6.67 1.75 2.47
CA LYS A 15 6.79 1.68 3.95
C LYS A 15 5.39 1.81 4.58
N SER A 16 5.22 2.80 5.48
CA SER A 16 3.97 3.15 6.18
C SER A 16 3.03 4.07 5.40
N LYS A 17 3.38 4.48 4.16
CA LYS A 17 2.56 5.40 3.34
C LYS A 17 1.94 4.65 2.15
N ILE A 18 0.77 5.10 1.72
CA ILE A 18 0.19 4.72 0.43
C ILE A 18 0.19 5.98 -0.43
N HIS A 19 0.77 5.89 -1.62
CA HIS A 19 0.66 6.94 -2.63
C HIS A 19 -0.43 6.59 -3.63
N VAL A 20 -1.20 7.60 -4.05
CA VAL A 20 -2.26 7.44 -5.05
C VAL A 20 -1.77 8.00 -6.36
N VAL A 21 -1.67 7.14 -7.38
CA VAL A 21 -1.37 7.53 -8.76
C VAL A 21 -2.68 7.58 -9.52
N GLU A 22 -2.94 8.71 -10.17
CA GLU A 22 -4.11 8.94 -11.00
C GLU A 22 -3.65 9.13 -12.44
N PHE A 23 -4.25 8.39 -13.37
CA PHE A 23 -3.99 8.55 -14.79
C PHE A 23 -5.29 8.76 -15.54
N GLU A 24 -5.49 9.99 -15.98
CA GLU A 24 -6.60 10.42 -16.83
C GLU A 24 -6.19 10.21 -18.29
N HIS A 25 -7.02 9.52 -19.06
CA HIS A 25 -6.77 9.30 -20.49
C HIS A 25 -8.04 9.57 -21.31
N GLY A 26 -8.07 10.73 -21.96
CA GLY A 26 -9.12 11.07 -22.91
C GLY A 26 -8.87 10.38 -24.25
N GLU A 27 -9.51 9.23 -24.49
CA GLU A 27 -9.31 8.45 -25.73
C GLU A 27 -9.65 9.24 -27.00
N ARG A 28 -10.62 10.16 -26.91
CA ARG A 28 -11.04 11.01 -28.05
C ARG A 28 -10.19 12.27 -28.20
N THR A 29 -9.73 12.84 -27.08
CA THR A 29 -8.98 14.11 -27.06
C THR A 29 -7.48 13.89 -27.17
N GLY A 30 -6.99 12.67 -26.88
CA GLY A 30 -5.58 12.36 -26.72
C GLY A 30 -4.98 12.96 -25.45
N VAL A 31 -5.77 13.63 -24.61
CA VAL A 31 -5.30 14.26 -23.38
C VAL A 31 -4.94 13.20 -22.37
N ARG A 32 -3.76 13.35 -21.76
CA ARG A 32 -3.28 12.50 -20.68
C ARG A 32 -2.84 13.34 -19.52
N VAL A 33 -3.29 12.99 -18.32
CA VAL A 33 -2.87 13.64 -17.09
C VAL A 33 -2.41 12.59 -16.11
N LEU A 34 -1.22 12.77 -15.56
CA LEU A 34 -0.72 11.95 -14.47
C LEU A 34 -0.65 12.78 -13.20
N ARG A 35 -1.27 12.30 -12.12
CA ARG A 35 -1.19 12.88 -10.79
C ARG A 35 -0.64 11.88 -9.78
N VAL A 36 0.06 12.38 -8.77
CA VAL A 36 0.50 11.60 -7.61
C VAL A 36 0.12 12.35 -6.35
N ASP A 37 -0.63 11.70 -5.47
CA ASP A 37 -1.18 12.29 -4.24
C ASP A 37 -1.94 13.61 -4.53
N GLY A 38 -2.71 13.63 -5.62
CA GLY A 38 -3.44 14.80 -6.11
C GLY A 38 -2.61 15.85 -6.85
N ASN A 39 -1.27 15.75 -6.86
CA ASN A 39 -0.39 16.70 -7.54
C ASN A 39 -0.17 16.31 -8.99
N GLU A 40 -0.52 17.18 -9.94
CA GLU A 40 -0.29 16.96 -11.38
C GLU A 40 1.21 16.97 -11.69
N LEU A 41 1.72 15.84 -12.18
CA LEU A 41 3.12 15.70 -12.61
C LEU A 41 3.30 16.11 -14.07
N PHE A 42 2.35 15.73 -14.93
CA PHE A 42 2.34 16.17 -16.32
C PHE A 42 0.95 16.13 -16.93
N ARG A 43 0.79 16.94 -17.99
CA ARG A 43 -0.33 16.93 -18.93
C ARG A 43 0.21 16.97 -20.36
N THR A 44 -0.29 16.10 -21.23
CA THR A 44 0.02 16.13 -22.67
C THR A 44 -1.24 16.06 -23.50
N GLY A 45 -1.29 16.85 -24.57
CA GLY A 45 -2.38 16.85 -25.56
C GLY A 45 -2.00 16.14 -26.87
N GLN A 46 -0.91 15.38 -26.90
CA GLN A 46 -0.53 14.64 -28.09
C GLN A 46 -1.40 13.39 -28.24
N TYR A 47 -2.10 13.27 -29.37
CA TYR A 47 -2.85 12.07 -29.71
C TYR A 47 -1.89 10.88 -29.92
N LYS A 48 -1.72 10.11 -28.85
CA LYS A 48 -1.03 8.83 -28.88
C LYS A 48 -1.87 7.90 -28.03
N MET A 49 -2.41 6.82 -28.58
CA MET A 49 -3.29 5.90 -27.84
C MET A 49 -2.52 4.95 -26.92
N THR A 50 -1.28 4.60 -27.29
CA THR A 50 -0.42 3.68 -26.54
C THR A 50 0.88 4.36 -26.14
N GLY A 51 1.65 3.73 -25.27
CA GLY A 51 2.96 4.24 -24.89
C GLY A 51 3.34 3.95 -23.46
N LYS A 52 4.39 4.62 -23.02
CA LYS A 52 4.94 4.50 -21.67
C LYS A 52 5.29 5.88 -21.17
N ALA A 53 4.98 6.16 -19.92
CA ALA A 53 5.39 7.38 -19.22
C ALA A 53 6.08 6.96 -17.93
N SER A 54 7.33 7.39 -17.74
CA SER A 54 8.09 7.12 -16.52
C SER A 54 8.02 8.35 -15.62
N PHE A 55 7.96 8.13 -14.31
CA PHE A 55 7.86 9.16 -13.29
C PHE A 55 8.42 8.61 -11.97
N GLN A 56 8.51 9.46 -10.96
CA GLN A 56 9.07 9.09 -9.67
C GLN A 56 8.02 9.33 -8.56
N VAL A 57 7.97 8.43 -7.60
CA VAL A 57 7.16 8.56 -6.38
C VAL A 57 8.11 8.35 -5.20
N ASP A 58 8.44 9.44 -4.49
CA ASP A 58 9.52 9.47 -3.49
C ASP A 58 10.81 8.83 -4.03
N THR A 59 11.20 7.65 -3.55
CA THR A 59 12.41 6.93 -3.99
C THR A 59 12.13 5.87 -5.06
N LEU A 60 10.86 5.65 -5.43
CA LEU A 60 10.43 4.59 -6.35
C LEU A 60 10.43 5.07 -7.80
N GLN A 61 10.92 4.22 -8.70
CA GLN A 61 10.84 4.45 -10.15
C GLN A 61 9.55 3.84 -10.69
N CYS A 62 8.64 4.68 -11.17
CA CYS A 62 7.33 4.26 -11.65
C CYS A 62 7.20 4.42 -13.17
N ARG A 63 6.35 3.59 -13.78
CA ARG A 63 6.05 3.67 -15.21
C ARG A 63 4.63 3.24 -15.52
N VAL A 64 3.81 4.17 -16.00
CA VAL A 64 2.52 3.86 -16.62
C VAL A 64 2.77 3.31 -18.03
N MET A 65 2.05 2.26 -18.39
CA MET A 65 2.06 1.64 -19.70
C MET A 65 0.63 1.54 -20.21
N VAL A 66 0.41 2.02 -21.44
CA VAL A 66 -0.87 1.92 -22.14
C VAL A 66 -0.66 1.07 -23.39
N LYS A 67 -1.43 0.00 -23.53
CA LYS A 67 -1.37 -0.92 -24.68
C LYS A 67 -2.77 -1.14 -25.24
N ALA A 68 -2.88 -1.31 -26.55
CA ALA A 68 -4.10 -1.83 -27.15
C ALA A 68 -4.15 -3.35 -26.94
N ALA A 69 -5.21 -3.85 -26.33
CA ALA A 69 -5.53 -5.27 -26.31
C ALA A 69 -6.09 -5.72 -27.65
N ASN A 70 -6.92 -4.85 -28.24
CA ASN A 70 -7.55 -4.99 -29.56
C ASN A 70 -7.92 -3.57 -30.08
N PRO A 71 -8.57 -3.42 -31.25
CA PRO A 71 -8.87 -2.10 -31.82
C PRO A 71 -9.74 -1.17 -30.96
N THR A 72 -10.49 -1.69 -29.99
CA THR A 72 -11.43 -0.92 -29.17
C THR A 72 -11.14 -0.97 -27.67
N LEU A 73 -10.15 -1.75 -27.23
CA LEU A 73 -9.84 -1.96 -25.82
C LEU A 73 -8.39 -1.59 -25.52
N LEU A 74 -8.22 -0.68 -24.56
CA LEU A 74 -6.94 -0.36 -23.96
C LEU A 74 -6.73 -1.09 -22.64
N ILE A 75 -5.48 -1.44 -22.36
CA ILE A 75 -5.01 -1.97 -21.09
C ILE A 75 -4.01 -0.99 -20.50
N TYR A 76 -4.23 -0.69 -19.23
CA TYR A 76 -3.39 0.16 -18.41
C TYR A 76 -2.65 -0.70 -17.39
N ALA A 77 -1.36 -0.47 -17.24
CA ALA A 77 -0.56 -1.16 -16.24
C ALA A 77 0.46 -0.20 -15.64
N LEU A 78 0.66 -0.31 -14.33
CA LEU A 78 1.69 0.40 -13.61
C LEU A 78 2.84 -0.56 -13.26
N LYS A 79 4.07 -0.11 -13.52
CA LYS A 79 5.27 -0.72 -12.98
C LYS A 79 5.88 0.15 -11.89
N VAL A 80 6.40 -0.49 -10.84
CA VAL A 80 7.15 0.12 -9.73
C VAL A 80 8.45 -0.66 -9.60
N ASP A 81 9.59 0.04 -9.67
CA ASP A 81 10.95 -0.52 -9.69
C ASP A 81 11.09 -1.71 -10.66
N GLY A 82 10.52 -1.54 -11.85
CA GLY A 82 10.57 -2.53 -12.94
C GLY A 82 9.55 -3.68 -12.85
N LYS A 83 8.90 -3.87 -11.69
CA LYS A 83 7.91 -4.93 -11.43
C LYS A 83 6.49 -4.44 -11.70
N LEU A 84 5.57 -5.32 -12.10
CA LEU A 84 4.16 -4.95 -12.17
C LEU A 84 3.65 -4.60 -10.76
N LEU A 85 2.71 -3.66 -10.65
CA LEU A 85 2.19 -3.21 -9.34
C LEU A 85 1.73 -4.38 -8.46
N LYS A 86 1.07 -5.38 -9.04
CA LYS A 86 0.64 -6.59 -8.34
C LYS A 86 1.81 -7.35 -7.69
N ASP A 87 2.90 -7.53 -8.41
CA ASP A 87 4.08 -8.24 -7.92
C ASP A 87 4.83 -7.41 -6.87
N TYR A 88 4.94 -6.09 -7.11
CA TYR A 88 5.50 -5.14 -6.15
C TYR A 88 4.71 -5.16 -4.83
N LYS A 89 3.38 -5.06 -4.90
CA LYS A 89 2.50 -5.17 -3.72
C LYS A 89 2.77 -6.49 -3.00
N LYS A 90 2.76 -7.63 -3.70
CA LYS A 90 3.01 -8.94 -3.07
C LYS A 90 4.33 -8.99 -2.29
N GLU A 91 5.40 -8.44 -2.84
CA GLU A 91 6.69 -8.37 -2.16
C GLU A 91 6.66 -7.40 -0.97
N HIS A 92 6.08 -6.21 -1.16
CA HIS A 92 5.91 -5.23 -0.08
C HIS A 92 5.18 -5.87 1.11
N HIS A 93 4.10 -6.65 0.89
CA HIS A 93 3.35 -7.32 1.96
C HIS A 93 4.06 -8.49 2.63
N ARG A 94 5.04 -9.11 1.95
CA ARG A 94 5.90 -10.09 2.59
C ARG A 94 6.78 -9.45 3.64
N GLN A 95 7.15 -8.19 3.45
CA GLN A 95 7.92 -7.41 4.42
C GLN A 95 7.02 -6.64 5.38
N TRP A 96 5.94 -6.01 4.92
CA TRP A 96 5.11 -5.10 5.70
C TRP A 96 3.74 -5.68 5.99
N GLN A 97 3.20 -5.38 7.16
CA GLN A 97 1.79 -5.62 7.47
C GLN A 97 1.23 -4.47 8.27
N SER A 98 0.04 -4.01 7.88
CA SER A 98 -0.58 -2.81 8.42
C SER A 98 -1.97 -3.11 8.98
N TRP A 99 -2.34 -2.35 9.99
CA TRP A 99 -3.66 -2.34 10.60
C TRP A 99 -4.11 -0.89 10.79
N ASP A 100 -5.37 -0.63 10.50
CA ASP A 100 -6.02 0.61 10.90
C ASP A 100 -6.96 0.34 12.07
N CYS A 101 -6.85 1.15 13.11
CA CYS A 101 -7.69 1.07 14.30
C CYS A 101 -8.09 2.45 14.77
N ASN A 102 -9.14 2.51 15.59
CA ASN A 102 -9.52 3.71 16.31
C ASN A 102 -9.13 3.53 17.78
N ILE A 103 -8.34 4.46 18.32
CA ILE A 103 -7.88 4.47 19.70
C ILE A 103 -8.21 5.83 20.27
N ASP A 104 -9.07 5.86 21.30
CA ASP A 104 -9.56 7.09 21.94
C ASP A 104 -10.18 8.10 20.97
N GLY A 105 -10.91 7.63 19.95
CA GLY A 105 -11.55 8.48 18.94
C GLY A 105 -10.61 8.92 17.81
N VAL A 106 -9.31 8.61 17.90
CA VAL A 106 -8.29 8.98 16.90
C VAL A 106 -8.03 7.78 15.99
N LYS A 107 -7.91 8.02 14.68
CA LYS A 107 -7.47 6.98 13.75
C LYS A 107 -5.97 6.75 13.89
N TRP A 108 -5.59 5.49 14.04
CA TRP A 108 -4.22 5.04 14.12
C TRP A 108 -3.96 4.03 13.02
N LYS A 109 -2.76 4.14 12.46
CA LYS A 109 -2.17 3.15 11.59
C LYS A 109 -0.99 2.50 12.29
N ILE A 110 -1.05 1.20 12.46
CA ILE A 110 0.03 0.40 13.01
C ILE A 110 0.66 -0.39 11.87
N ASP A 111 1.96 -0.24 11.66
CA ASP A 111 2.72 -1.00 10.67
C ASP A 111 3.77 -1.86 11.37
N LEU A 112 3.92 -3.10 10.91
CA LEU A 112 5.00 -4.01 11.27
C LEU A 112 5.90 -4.23 10.06
N ASP A 113 7.20 -3.96 10.21
CA ASP A 113 8.23 -4.51 9.33
C ASP A 113 8.62 -5.90 9.84
N LYS A 114 8.22 -6.94 9.12
CA LYS A 114 8.47 -8.35 9.46
C LYS A 114 9.94 -8.74 9.33
N SER A 115 10.76 -7.94 8.64
CA SER A 115 12.19 -8.22 8.47
C SER A 115 13.02 -7.71 9.65
N THR A 116 12.66 -6.56 10.20
CA THR A 116 13.36 -5.92 11.33
C THR A 116 12.61 -6.08 12.66
N MET A 117 11.35 -6.53 12.60
CA MET A 117 10.38 -6.55 13.70
C MET A 117 10.10 -5.15 14.29
N GLU A 118 10.42 -4.08 13.56
CA GLU A 118 10.08 -2.71 13.95
C GLU A 118 8.58 -2.48 13.85
N ILE A 119 8.00 -1.90 14.90
CA ILE A 119 6.61 -1.45 14.92
C ILE A 119 6.59 0.07 14.77
N ARG A 120 5.73 0.57 13.88
CA ARG A 120 5.47 1.99 13.71
C ARG A 120 4.02 2.32 13.99
N ALA A 121 3.77 3.39 14.75
CA ALA A 121 2.46 3.97 14.96
C ALA A 121 2.41 5.33 14.26
N ASN A 122 1.52 5.47 13.27
CA ASN A 122 1.44 6.65 12.38
C ASN A 122 2.79 7.06 11.78
N GLY A 123 3.59 6.06 11.37
CA GLY A 123 4.90 6.26 10.76
C GLY A 123 6.06 6.49 11.74
N ILE A 124 5.80 6.60 13.05
CA ILE A 124 6.82 6.78 14.09
C ILE A 124 7.14 5.43 14.72
N ILE A 125 8.43 5.07 14.81
CA ILE A 125 8.87 3.85 15.49
C ILE A 125 8.51 3.95 16.98
N VAL A 126 7.85 2.92 17.51
CA VAL A 126 7.48 2.85 18.92
C VAL A 126 8.43 1.92 19.69
N PRO A 127 8.75 2.22 20.95
CA PRO A 127 9.46 1.28 21.82
C PRO A 127 8.61 0.01 22.03
N THR A 128 9.29 -1.14 22.04
CA THR A 128 8.64 -2.45 22.20
C THR A 128 9.30 -3.28 23.29
N THR A 129 8.54 -4.18 23.89
CA THR A 129 9.05 -5.27 24.73
C THR A 129 8.63 -6.61 24.12
N GLY A 130 9.55 -7.59 24.11
CA GLY A 130 9.33 -8.90 23.55
C GLY A 130 9.24 -9.98 24.64
N GLU A 131 8.24 -10.85 24.53
CA GLU A 131 8.08 -12.03 25.37
C GLU A 131 7.94 -13.26 24.45
N PHE A 132 8.64 -14.34 24.80
CA PHE A 132 8.53 -15.63 24.13
C PHE A 132 7.75 -16.59 25.02
N LEU A 133 6.65 -17.12 24.53
CA LEU A 133 5.76 -18.03 25.24
C LEU A 133 5.55 -19.26 24.37
N ASP A 134 6.17 -20.39 24.71
CA ASP A 134 6.11 -21.68 24.00
C ASP A 134 6.09 -21.57 22.45
N ASP A 135 4.91 -21.37 21.84
CA ASP A 135 4.69 -21.28 20.39
C ASP A 135 4.36 -19.87 19.85
N GLU A 136 4.35 -18.86 20.71
CA GLU A 136 3.99 -17.48 20.41
C GLU A 136 5.14 -16.52 20.75
N THR A 137 5.35 -15.53 19.88
CA THR A 137 6.13 -14.34 20.22
C THR A 137 5.17 -13.18 20.40
N VAL A 138 5.22 -12.54 21.56
CA VAL A 138 4.40 -11.38 21.89
C VAL A 138 5.28 -10.14 21.90
N THR A 139 4.97 -9.17 21.05
CA THR A 139 5.62 -7.86 21.03
C THR A 139 4.64 -6.82 21.54
N SER A 140 4.89 -6.29 22.72
CA SER A 140 4.04 -5.32 23.42
C SER A 140 4.55 -3.90 23.22
N PHE A 141 3.62 -2.95 23.11
CA PHE A 141 3.91 -1.52 22.97
C PHE A 141 2.71 -0.68 23.42
N THR A 142 2.88 0.63 23.50
CA THR A 142 1.78 1.56 23.84
C THR A 142 1.68 2.67 22.80
N VAL A 143 0.47 3.19 22.59
CA VAL A 143 0.21 4.27 21.63
C VAL A 143 -0.78 5.29 22.20
N GLY A 144 -0.73 6.50 21.66
CA GLY A 144 -1.60 7.60 22.06
C GLY A 144 -1.28 8.20 23.43
N VAL A 145 -2.01 9.25 23.77
CA VAL A 145 -1.76 10.06 24.97
C VAL A 145 -1.98 9.28 26.26
N LYS A 146 -2.92 8.33 26.27
CA LYS A 146 -3.24 7.49 27.43
C LYS A 146 -2.36 6.25 27.54
N ALA A 147 -1.32 6.11 26.70
CA ALA A 147 -0.47 4.92 26.62
C ALA A 147 -1.28 3.62 26.48
N THR A 148 -2.22 3.61 25.53
CA THR A 148 -3.13 2.48 25.32
C THR A 148 -2.33 1.21 24.97
N PRO A 149 -2.49 0.12 25.74
CA PRO A 149 -1.71 -1.10 25.54
C PRO A 149 -2.09 -1.80 24.24
N CYS A 150 -1.05 -2.12 23.47
CA CYS A 150 -1.13 -2.85 22.22
C CYS A 150 -0.15 -4.03 22.25
N LYS A 151 -0.48 -5.07 21.50
CA LYS A 151 0.45 -6.18 21.27
C LYS A 151 0.28 -6.77 19.89
N ILE A 152 1.39 -7.18 19.28
CA ILE A 152 1.38 -8.06 18.13
C ILE A 152 1.76 -9.46 18.62
N VAL A 153 0.91 -10.43 18.33
CA VAL A 153 1.17 -11.85 18.58
C VAL A 153 1.56 -12.48 17.25
N ALA A 154 2.75 -13.07 17.21
CA ALA A 154 3.28 -13.82 16.09
C ALA A 154 3.20 -15.32 16.40
N ILE A 155 2.55 -16.08 15.51
CA ILE A 155 2.32 -17.51 15.67
C ILE A 155 2.74 -18.21 14.38
N GLY A 156 3.46 -19.33 14.49
CA GLY A 156 3.72 -20.19 13.34
C GLY A 156 2.41 -20.71 12.74
N SER A 157 2.22 -20.57 11.43
CA SER A 157 0.99 -21.06 10.78
C SER A 157 0.93 -22.59 10.65
N GLY A 158 2.05 -23.29 10.90
CA GLY A 158 2.20 -24.71 10.58
C GLY A 158 2.29 -25.01 9.07
N ASN A 159 2.17 -24.01 8.21
CA ASN A 159 2.26 -24.13 6.75
C ASN A 159 3.44 -23.29 6.24
N ILE A 160 4.36 -23.94 5.52
CA ILE A 160 5.60 -23.31 5.04
C ILE A 160 5.33 -22.16 4.05
N GLU A 161 4.23 -22.22 3.30
CA GLU A 161 3.85 -21.17 2.33
C GLU A 161 3.26 -19.93 3.01
N ILE A 162 2.60 -20.13 4.15
CA ILE A 162 1.97 -19.04 4.92
C ILE A 162 2.99 -18.42 5.89
N GLY A 163 3.87 -19.24 6.47
CA GLY A 163 4.92 -18.79 7.37
C GLY A 163 4.36 -18.33 8.72
N ILE A 164 4.75 -17.15 9.18
CA ILE A 164 4.37 -16.59 10.48
C ILE A 164 3.16 -15.65 10.31
N ILE A 165 2.13 -15.87 11.12
CA ILE A 165 0.94 -15.03 11.16
C ILE A 165 1.08 -14.02 12.28
N HIS A 166 0.93 -12.74 11.94
CA HIS A 166 0.97 -11.63 12.90
C HIS A 166 -0.45 -11.12 13.14
N LYS A 167 -0.82 -10.95 14.41
CA LYS A 167 -2.14 -10.45 14.84
C LYS A 167 -1.96 -9.29 15.80
N LEU A 168 -2.51 -8.13 15.44
CA LEU A 168 -2.56 -6.96 16.32
C LEU A 168 -3.75 -7.06 17.29
N TYR A 169 -3.50 -6.68 18.53
CA TYR A 169 -4.51 -6.47 19.56
C TYR A 169 -4.32 -5.08 20.19
N VAL A 170 -5.44 -4.38 20.41
CA VAL A 170 -5.50 -3.10 21.14
C VAL A 170 -6.46 -3.30 22.31
N ASN A 171 -6.03 -3.04 23.55
CA ASN A 171 -6.80 -3.37 24.76
C ASN A 171 -7.31 -4.83 24.76
N ASN A 172 -6.46 -5.76 24.31
CA ASN A 172 -6.78 -7.18 24.10
C ASN A 172 -7.88 -7.48 23.07
N VAL A 173 -8.36 -6.48 22.32
CA VAL A 173 -9.30 -6.67 21.21
C VAL A 173 -8.54 -6.80 19.90
N ARG A 174 -8.82 -7.85 19.14
CA ARG A 174 -8.15 -8.12 17.86
C ARG A 174 -8.53 -7.05 16.82
N VAL A 175 -7.52 -6.52 16.14
CA VAL A 175 -7.70 -5.60 15.00
C VAL A 175 -7.61 -6.40 13.68
N PRO A 176 -8.59 -6.26 12.77
CA PRO A 176 -8.51 -6.83 11.43
C PRO A 176 -7.35 -6.24 10.61
N ILE A 177 -6.70 -7.07 9.79
CA ILE A 177 -5.64 -6.60 8.88
C ILE A 177 -6.25 -5.63 7.87
N ASN A 178 -5.56 -4.52 7.57
CA ASN A 178 -5.99 -3.62 6.51
C ASN A 178 -5.86 -4.31 5.15
N ARG A 179 -6.99 -4.48 4.44
CA ARG A 179 -7.04 -5.08 3.11
C ARG A 179 -6.89 -4.08 1.95
N ASP A 180 -6.96 -2.78 2.18
CA ASP A 180 -6.87 -1.74 1.14
C ASP A 180 -5.51 -1.73 0.43
N TYR A 181 -4.50 -2.38 1.01
CA TYR A 181 -3.22 -2.61 0.36
C TYR A 181 -3.26 -3.76 -0.66
N PHE A 182 -4.20 -4.68 -0.52
CA PHE A 182 -4.32 -5.90 -1.30
C PHE A 182 -5.19 -5.70 -2.55
N ASP A 183 -6.14 -4.77 -2.50
CA ASP A 183 -7.13 -4.56 -3.56
C ASP A 183 -6.72 -3.39 -4.48
N ASP A 184 -7.12 -3.49 -5.76
CA ASP A 184 -7.01 -2.43 -6.78
C ASP A 184 -8.35 -1.67 -6.87
#